data_AF-A0A453T841-F1
#
_entry.id   AF-A0A453T841-F1
#
_cell.length_a   1.000
_cell.length_b   1.000
_cell.length_c   1.000
_cell.angle_alpha   90.00
_cell.angle_beta   90.00
_cell.angle_gamma   90.00
#
_symmetry.space_group_name_H-M   'P 1'
#
loop_
_entity.id
_entity.type
_entity.pdbx_description
1 polymer ?
#
loop_
_entity_poly.entity_id
_entity_poly.type
_entity_poly.pdbx_seq_one_letter_code
_entity_poly.pdbx_strand_id
1 'polypeptide(L)'
;GAVFDARRGRYGPTDFDSGEIAIPPPHKPHKVSEPGTFIGRASIAGLEKAVEVLDTLGSGIASLNHGSGFLYGGTTRGNKVEILAFEVANTIAKASNLWRSCSDDNIRELKEEILHSDGVRILISSDPSELLHIAAIDKREELAILSREVIRFGDLCKDPIWHNLGRYFEKSTKDSMPQDHSKEHIGTTVQHLISLAQNTSELYHELHALDRFEQDFQRKFHEEESVPAARRESVMILHSELKRQRKLVKTLKKKSLWSRPLEDVVEKLVDIVIFLDKQIRDAFGEAVPVGTDFMEQGQSKRLGACGLALHYANIINQIENIVSRPLSLPPSARDNLYHGLPETVKSALRPRLQSVKTEDEEVCLAQF
;
A
#
# COMPACT_ATOMS: atom_id res chain seq x y z
N GLY A 1 -83.10 28.31 -45.24
CA GLY A 1 -83.11 27.75 -43.87
C GLY A 1 -81.87 26.90 -43.69
N ALA A 2 -81.33 26.68 -42.51
CA ALA A 2 -81.54 27.19 -41.15
C ALA A 2 -80.26 26.75 -40.37
N VAL A 3 -79.53 27.65 -39.69
CA VAL A 3 -79.47 27.88 -38.22
C VAL A 3 -78.73 26.79 -37.39
N PHE A 4 -78.01 27.29 -36.36
CA PHE A 4 -77.53 26.68 -35.09
C PHE A 4 -76.09 26.15 -35.10
N ASP A 5 -75.10 26.69 -34.38
CA ASP A 5 -74.99 27.29 -33.03
C ASP A 5 -75.34 26.34 -31.88
N ALA A 6 -74.32 25.87 -31.13
CA ALA A 6 -74.31 25.75 -29.66
C ALA A 6 -73.22 24.78 -29.10
N ARG A 7 -72.25 25.38 -28.40
CA ARG A 7 -71.85 25.11 -26.99
C ARG A 7 -71.57 23.67 -26.51
N ARG A 8 -70.33 23.47 -26.03
CA ARG A 8 -69.92 23.14 -24.63
C ARG A 8 -68.39 22.98 -24.64
N GLY A 9 -67.55 23.64 -23.85
CA GLY A 9 -67.73 24.34 -22.59
C GLY A 9 -66.90 23.64 -21.51
N ARG A 10 -65.75 24.23 -21.13
CA ARG A 10 -65.32 24.50 -19.74
C ARG A 10 -63.88 25.05 -19.71
N TYR A 11 -63.78 26.37 -19.64
CA TYR A 11 -62.66 27.06 -19.01
C TYR A 11 -63.09 27.38 -17.57
N GLY A 12 -62.23 27.05 -16.60
CA GLY A 12 -62.29 27.58 -15.24
C GLY A 12 -61.04 28.45 -15.01
N PRO A 13 -61.17 29.65 -14.42
CA PRO A 13 -60.05 30.54 -14.14
C PRO A 13 -59.57 30.40 -12.69
N THR A 14 -58.43 31.05 -12.40
CA THR A 14 -57.79 31.33 -11.10
C THR A 14 -56.59 30.44 -10.74
N ASP A 15 -55.45 30.79 -11.37
CA ASP A 15 -54.25 31.33 -10.70
C ASP A 15 -54.02 30.94 -9.24
N PHE A 16 -53.05 30.05 -9.03
CA PHE A 16 -52.12 30.16 -7.92
C PHE A 16 -50.72 29.76 -8.40
N ASP A 17 -49.91 30.79 -8.65
CA ASP A 17 -48.49 30.75 -8.96
C ASP A 17 -47.72 30.27 -7.72
N SER A 18 -47.09 29.09 -7.83
CA SER A 18 -46.14 28.59 -6.84
C SER A 18 -44.75 28.80 -7.43
N GLY A 19 -44.10 29.88 -7.01
CA GLY A 19 -42.78 30.30 -7.45
C GLY A 19 -41.67 29.31 -7.09
N GLU A 20 -41.53 28.24 -7.85
CA GLU A 20 -40.32 27.43 -7.91
C GLU A 20 -39.52 27.77 -9.18
N ILE A 21 -38.31 28.27 -8.96
CA ILE A 21 -37.30 28.52 -9.98
C ILE A 21 -36.84 27.17 -10.53
N ALA A 22 -37.38 26.76 -11.68
CA ALA A 22 -36.92 25.60 -12.42
C ALA A 22 -35.61 25.94 -13.14
N ILE A 23 -34.51 25.37 -12.66
CA ILE A 23 -33.19 25.39 -13.32
C ILE A 23 -33.26 24.48 -14.57
N PRO A 24 -32.97 24.96 -15.79
CA PRO A 24 -32.94 24.10 -16.97
C PRO A 24 -31.72 23.16 -16.94
N PRO A 25 -31.83 21.93 -17.47
CA PRO A 25 -30.73 20.96 -17.46
C PRO A 25 -29.58 21.43 -18.38
N PRO A 26 -28.31 21.19 -18.00
CA PRO A 26 -27.18 21.65 -18.79
C PRO A 26 -27.04 20.89 -20.11
N HIS A 27 -26.67 21.64 -21.15
CA HIS A 27 -26.33 21.18 -22.49
C HIS A 27 -25.25 20.09 -22.49
N LYS A 28 -25.44 19.06 -23.32
CA LYS A 28 -24.44 18.02 -23.61
C LYS A 28 -23.27 18.60 -24.41
N PRO A 29 -22.01 18.46 -23.99
CA PRO A 29 -20.89 18.70 -24.87
C PRO A 29 -20.52 17.43 -25.66
N HIS A 30 -19.93 17.69 -26.82
CA HIS A 30 -19.62 16.77 -27.89
C HIS A 30 -18.69 15.61 -27.49
N LYS A 31 -18.96 14.46 -28.12
CA LYS A 31 -18.22 13.21 -27.99
C LYS A 31 -16.93 13.31 -28.81
N VAL A 32 -15.78 13.37 -28.14
CA VAL A 32 -14.46 13.13 -28.75
C VAL A 32 -13.93 11.83 -28.16
N SER A 33 -13.66 10.86 -29.02
CA SER A 33 -12.92 9.64 -28.66
C SER A 33 -11.46 9.99 -28.48
N GLU A 34 -10.91 9.76 -27.28
CA GLU A 34 -9.48 9.57 -27.06
C GLU A 34 -9.25 8.21 -26.39
N PRO A 35 -8.30 7.38 -26.87
CA PRO A 35 -7.90 6.16 -26.21
C PRO A 35 -6.71 6.43 -25.29
N GLY A 36 -6.84 6.22 -23.98
CA GLY A 36 -5.68 6.26 -23.09
C GLY A 36 -6.00 6.22 -21.60
N THR A 37 -5.24 5.39 -20.87
CA THR A 37 -5.01 5.46 -19.42
C THR A 37 -6.21 5.29 -18.48
N PHE A 38 -6.66 4.03 -18.29
CA PHE A 38 -7.45 3.64 -17.11
C PHE A 38 -6.87 2.45 -16.31
N ILE A 39 -5.61 2.06 -16.57
CA ILE A 39 -5.01 0.84 -15.97
C ILE A 39 -4.19 1.14 -14.69
N GLY A 40 -4.38 2.30 -14.04
CA GLY A 40 -3.48 2.77 -12.98
C GLY A 40 -3.92 2.52 -11.53
N ARG A 41 -5.21 2.58 -11.19
CA ARG A 41 -5.65 2.73 -9.77
C ARG A 41 -6.29 1.50 -9.13
N ALA A 42 -7.03 0.69 -9.89
CA ALA A 42 -7.76 -0.46 -9.32
C ALA A 42 -6.84 -1.64 -8.97
N SER A 43 -5.75 -1.83 -9.71
CA SER A 43 -4.73 -2.86 -9.49
C SER A 43 -3.85 -2.61 -8.28
N ILE A 44 -3.69 -1.34 -7.87
CA ILE A 44 -2.82 -0.88 -6.77
C ILE A 44 -3.51 -1.04 -5.41
N ALA A 45 -4.78 -0.65 -5.29
CA ALA A 45 -5.53 -0.83 -4.04
C ALA A 45 -5.61 -2.31 -3.63
N GLY A 46 -5.65 -3.23 -4.60
CA GLY A 46 -5.60 -4.67 -4.35
C GLY A 46 -4.24 -5.18 -3.87
N LEU A 47 -3.14 -4.56 -4.31
CA LEU A 47 -1.78 -4.92 -3.90
C LEU A 47 -1.41 -4.29 -2.55
N GLU A 48 -1.73 -3.03 -2.30
CA GLU A 48 -1.47 -2.34 -1.03
C GLU A 48 -2.23 -3.00 0.13
N LYS A 49 -3.49 -3.36 -0.09
CA LYS A 49 -4.29 -4.13 0.87
C LYS A 49 -3.75 -5.56 1.09
N ALA A 50 -3.13 -6.16 0.08
CA ALA A 50 -2.48 -7.46 0.20
C ALA A 50 -1.16 -7.38 1.00
N VAL A 51 -0.38 -6.33 0.78
CA VAL A 51 0.87 -6.06 1.51
C VAL A 51 0.60 -5.77 2.99
N GLU A 52 -0.41 -4.96 3.29
CA GLU A 52 -0.81 -4.66 4.68
C GLU A 52 -1.18 -5.94 5.47
N VAL A 53 -1.87 -6.89 4.82
CA VAL A 53 -2.20 -8.19 5.42
C VAL A 53 -0.97 -9.07 5.63
N LEU A 54 0.00 -9.05 4.71
CA LEU A 54 1.21 -9.86 4.80
C LEU A 54 2.25 -9.29 5.78
N ASP A 55 2.40 -7.96 5.86
CA ASP A 55 3.28 -7.30 6.84
C ASP A 55 2.77 -7.47 8.28
N THR A 56 1.45 -7.56 8.47
CA THR A 56 0.84 -7.87 9.79
C THR A 56 1.12 -9.31 10.26
N LEU A 57 1.52 -10.22 9.35
CA LEU A 57 1.74 -11.64 9.64
C LEU A 57 3.20 -12.10 9.50
N GLY A 58 4.07 -11.30 8.88
CA GLY A 58 5.51 -11.57 8.82
C GLY A 58 6.18 -11.67 10.20
N SER A 59 5.54 -11.14 11.24
CA SER A 59 5.97 -11.25 12.65
C SER A 59 5.43 -12.50 13.39
N GLY A 60 4.56 -13.31 12.77
CA GLY A 60 3.79 -14.37 13.45
C GLY A 60 4.01 -15.82 13.00
N ILE A 61 4.80 -16.10 11.96
CA ILE A 61 5.00 -17.48 11.46
C ILE A 61 6.16 -18.15 12.21
N ALA A 62 5.90 -18.49 13.48
CA ALA A 62 6.69 -19.44 14.26
C ALA A 62 5.81 -20.58 14.76
N SER A 63 5.03 -21.22 13.87
CA SER A 63 4.31 -22.47 14.18
C SER A 63 3.66 -23.07 12.93
N LEU A 64 4.47 -23.63 12.02
CA LEU A 64 3.98 -24.63 11.08
C LEU A 64 4.91 -25.84 11.13
N ASN A 65 4.64 -26.75 12.06
CA ASN A 65 5.25 -28.07 12.09
C ASN A 65 5.01 -28.77 10.73
N HIS A 66 6.08 -29.07 10.00
CA HIS A 66 6.04 -29.99 8.86
C HIS A 66 6.98 -31.16 9.11
N GLY A 67 6.43 -32.21 9.71
CA GLY A 67 7.04 -33.52 9.76
C GLY A 67 6.72 -34.35 8.51
N SER A 68 7.78 -34.91 7.92
CA SER A 68 7.84 -36.17 7.13
C SER A 68 7.20 -36.25 5.74
N GLY A 69 8.03 -36.55 4.73
CA GLY A 69 7.63 -37.07 3.43
C GLY A 69 8.79 -37.23 2.43
N PHE A 70 9.23 -38.47 2.24
CA PHE A 70 10.46 -38.98 1.60
C PHE A 70 10.67 -38.70 0.09
N LEU A 71 11.93 -38.86 -0.35
CA LEU A 71 12.62 -38.44 -1.59
C LEU A 71 12.44 -39.33 -2.85
N TYR A 72 12.59 -38.74 -4.06
CA TYR A 72 13.61 -39.01 -5.12
C TYR A 72 13.12 -38.80 -6.58
N GLY A 73 13.94 -38.12 -7.40
CA GLY A 73 14.04 -38.38 -8.85
C GLY A 73 13.86 -37.19 -9.82
N GLY A 74 14.98 -36.66 -10.35
CA GLY A 74 15.09 -36.20 -11.75
C GLY A 74 14.68 -34.76 -12.12
N THR A 75 15.64 -34.04 -12.70
CA THR A 75 15.64 -32.68 -13.27
C THR A 75 15.94 -31.55 -12.29
N THR A 76 16.93 -30.73 -12.67
CA THR A 76 17.47 -29.52 -12.03
C THR A 76 16.47 -28.37 -11.99
N ARG A 77 15.21 -28.67 -11.67
CA ARG A 77 14.21 -27.65 -11.43
C ARG A 77 14.58 -26.98 -10.11
N GLY A 78 14.87 -25.68 -10.18
CA GLY A 78 15.13 -24.81 -9.04
C GLY A 78 14.13 -25.04 -7.91
N ASN A 79 14.52 -24.71 -6.67
CA ASN A 79 13.59 -24.84 -5.55
C ASN A 79 12.35 -23.99 -5.88
N LYS A 80 11.16 -24.62 -5.83
CA LYS A 80 9.94 -23.85 -5.99
C LYS A 80 9.83 -22.87 -4.83
N VAL A 81 9.26 -21.70 -5.07
CA VAL A 81 9.11 -20.68 -4.03
C VAL A 81 8.22 -21.19 -2.88
N GLU A 82 7.16 -21.95 -3.18
CA GLU A 82 6.27 -22.59 -2.17
C GLU A 82 5.79 -21.61 -1.09
N ILE A 83 6.08 -21.84 0.20
CA ILE A 83 5.66 -20.99 1.30
C ILE A 83 6.34 -19.60 1.27
N LEU A 84 7.55 -19.51 0.69
CA LEU A 84 8.24 -18.23 0.50
C LEU A 84 7.49 -17.31 -0.48
N ALA A 85 6.47 -17.81 -1.19
CA ALA A 85 5.73 -17.05 -2.20
C ALA A 85 5.11 -15.78 -1.61
N PHE A 86 4.67 -15.85 -0.35
CA PHE A 86 4.08 -14.71 0.35
C PHE A 86 5.12 -13.64 0.68
N GLU A 87 6.31 -14.05 1.12
CA GLU A 87 7.41 -13.13 1.38
C GLU A 87 7.93 -12.50 0.08
N VAL A 88 8.10 -13.30 -0.97
CA VAL A 88 8.48 -12.82 -2.30
C VAL A 88 7.41 -11.87 -2.88
N ALA A 89 6.12 -12.13 -2.64
CA ALA A 89 5.05 -11.22 -3.05
C ALA A 89 5.17 -9.84 -2.37
N ASN A 90 5.53 -9.81 -1.09
CA ASN A 90 5.81 -8.56 -0.37
C ASN A 90 7.00 -7.81 -0.97
N THR A 91 8.10 -8.51 -1.23
CA THR A 91 9.27 -7.89 -1.86
C THR A 91 8.94 -7.35 -3.26
N ILE A 92 8.14 -8.06 -4.04
CA ILE A 92 7.65 -7.57 -5.35
C ILE A 92 6.83 -6.31 -5.20
N ALA A 93 6.00 -6.19 -4.15
CA ALA A 93 5.24 -4.99 -3.91
C ALA A 93 6.13 -3.79 -3.53
N LYS A 94 7.15 -4.02 -2.68
CA LYS A 94 8.19 -3.01 -2.39
C LYS A 94 8.92 -2.57 -3.66
N ALA A 95 9.34 -3.52 -4.49
CA ALA A 95 9.96 -3.25 -5.79
C ALA A 95 9.03 -2.46 -6.72
N SER A 96 7.74 -2.79 -6.75
CA SER A 96 6.74 -2.08 -7.56
C SER A 96 6.52 -0.64 -7.09
N ASN A 97 6.48 -0.42 -5.77
CA ASN A 97 6.34 0.91 -5.19
C ASN A 97 7.58 1.77 -5.49
N LEU A 98 8.77 1.20 -5.30
CA LEU A 98 10.03 1.88 -5.61
C LEU A 98 10.13 2.20 -7.11
N TRP A 99 9.81 1.24 -7.99
CA TRP A 99 9.71 1.45 -9.44
C TRP A 99 8.80 2.61 -9.83
N ARG A 100 7.61 2.68 -9.24
CA ARG A 100 6.69 3.79 -9.48
C ARG A 100 7.30 5.10 -8.99
N SER A 101 7.83 5.14 -7.78
CA SER A 101 8.42 6.36 -7.21
C SER A 101 9.66 6.87 -7.96
N CYS A 102 10.36 6.00 -8.68
CA CYS A 102 11.51 6.32 -9.54
C CYS A 102 11.12 6.54 -11.01
N SER A 103 9.83 6.70 -11.32
CA SER A 103 9.39 7.09 -12.67
C SER A 103 9.74 8.55 -12.95
N ASP A 104 9.92 8.90 -14.22
CA ASP A 104 10.26 10.26 -14.64
C ASP A 104 9.21 11.28 -14.16
N ASP A 105 7.92 10.90 -14.21
CA ASP A 105 6.82 11.74 -13.72
C ASP A 105 6.89 11.97 -12.20
N ASN A 106 7.10 10.93 -11.40
CA ASN A 106 7.20 11.05 -9.94
C ASN A 106 8.48 11.77 -9.51
N ILE A 107 9.59 11.55 -10.22
CA ILE A 107 10.84 12.28 -9.97
C ILE A 107 10.64 13.77 -10.30
N ARG A 108 9.96 14.09 -11.41
CA ARG A 108 9.62 15.47 -11.77
C ARG A 108 8.71 16.10 -10.72
N GLU A 109 7.62 15.43 -10.34
CA GLU A 109 6.70 15.90 -9.30
C GLU A 109 7.41 16.12 -7.96
N LEU A 110 8.25 15.17 -7.54
CA LEU A 110 9.07 15.32 -6.34
C LEU A 110 9.97 16.56 -6.43
N LYS A 111 10.74 16.68 -7.51
CA LYS A 111 11.71 17.76 -7.67
C LYS A 111 11.07 19.12 -7.84
N GLU A 112 10.04 19.24 -8.67
CA GLU A 112 9.47 20.52 -9.09
C GLU A 112 8.32 20.99 -8.20
N GLU A 113 7.56 20.06 -7.61
CA GLU A 113 6.38 20.40 -6.81
C GLU A 113 6.64 20.17 -5.31
N ILE A 114 6.99 18.95 -4.92
CA ILE A 114 7.06 18.56 -3.50
C ILE A 114 8.21 19.29 -2.79
N LEU A 115 9.43 19.23 -3.34
CA LEU A 115 10.60 19.88 -2.73
C LEU A 115 10.53 21.41 -2.76
N HIS A 116 9.76 21.99 -3.68
CA HIS A 116 9.55 23.45 -3.75
C HIS A 116 8.41 23.95 -2.87
N SER A 117 7.61 23.04 -2.29
CA SER A 117 6.49 23.43 -1.44
C SER A 117 6.96 24.20 -0.20
N ASP A 118 6.18 25.22 0.19
CA ASP A 118 6.50 26.04 1.37
C ASP A 118 6.60 25.19 2.64
N GLY A 119 5.75 24.16 2.76
CA GLY A 119 5.80 23.22 3.88
C GLY A 119 7.14 22.52 4.01
N VAL A 120 7.66 21.94 2.92
CA VAL A 120 8.98 21.28 2.92
C VAL A 120 10.10 22.29 3.15
N ARG A 121 10.03 23.47 2.53
CA ARG A 121 11.08 24.49 2.65
C ARG A 121 11.18 25.14 4.03
N ILE A 122 10.05 25.21 4.74
CA ILE A 122 9.96 25.72 6.11
C ILE A 122 10.34 24.62 7.12
N LEU A 123 9.78 23.41 6.95
CA LEU A 123 9.90 22.34 7.94
C LEU A 123 11.17 21.50 7.83
N ILE A 124 11.75 21.35 6.64
CA ILE A 124 12.90 20.46 6.40
C ILE A 124 14.15 21.29 6.13
N SER A 125 14.24 21.94 4.96
CA SER A 125 15.33 22.86 4.64
C SER A 125 14.92 23.83 3.54
N SER A 126 15.44 25.06 3.60
CA SER A 126 15.23 26.05 2.54
C SER A 126 16.26 25.93 1.41
N ASP A 127 17.31 25.12 1.57
CA ASP A 127 18.31 24.83 0.55
C ASP A 127 17.84 23.67 -0.36
N PRO A 128 17.60 23.93 -1.67
CA PRO A 128 17.23 22.88 -2.61
C PRO A 128 18.24 21.74 -2.73
N SER A 129 19.53 22.03 -2.50
CA SER A 129 20.60 21.02 -2.60
C SER A 129 20.54 20.03 -1.45
N GLU A 130 20.31 20.53 -0.23
CA GLU A 130 20.09 19.72 0.97
C GLU A 130 18.82 18.86 0.83
N LEU A 131 17.72 19.43 0.33
CA LEU A 131 16.47 18.70 0.10
C LEU A 131 16.63 17.56 -0.93
N LEU A 132 17.32 17.83 -2.04
CA LEU A 132 17.64 16.81 -3.05
C LEU A 132 18.54 15.72 -2.47
N HIS A 133 19.50 16.09 -1.61
CA HIS A 133 20.38 15.13 -0.94
C HIS A 133 19.62 14.21 0.02
N ILE A 134 18.72 14.77 0.85
CA ILE A 134 17.86 13.99 1.74
C ILE A 134 17.00 13.00 0.94
N ALA A 135 16.31 13.49 -0.10
CA ALA A 135 15.50 12.63 -0.97
C ALA A 135 16.32 11.51 -1.63
N ALA A 136 17.56 11.80 -2.01
CA ALA A 136 18.47 10.81 -2.58
C ALA A 136 18.91 9.75 -1.56
N ILE A 137 19.15 10.14 -0.30
CA ILE A 137 19.45 9.19 0.80
C ILE A 137 18.24 8.29 1.03
N ASP A 138 17.05 8.86 1.16
CA ASP A 138 15.82 8.10 1.42
C ASP A 138 15.56 7.07 0.30
N LYS A 139 15.71 7.48 -0.97
CA LYS A 139 15.55 6.56 -2.11
C LYS A 139 16.59 5.44 -2.12
N ARG A 140 17.83 5.73 -1.75
CA ARG A 140 18.90 4.72 -1.67
C ARG A 140 18.67 3.75 -0.50
N GLU A 141 18.14 4.21 0.63
CA GLU A 141 17.80 3.31 1.75
C GLU A 141 16.63 2.39 1.38
N GLU A 142 15.59 2.90 0.71
CA GLU A 142 14.50 2.07 0.17
C GLU A 142 15.04 0.97 -0.77
N LEU A 143 15.95 1.32 -1.67
CA LEU A 143 16.62 0.36 -2.56
C LEU A 143 17.51 -0.62 -1.78
N ALA A 144 18.20 -0.18 -0.74
CA ALA A 144 19.05 -1.04 0.08
C ALA A 144 18.24 -2.09 0.82
N ILE A 145 17.05 -1.75 1.32
CA ILE A 145 16.11 -2.71 1.92
C ILE A 145 15.70 -3.77 0.89
N LEU A 146 15.28 -3.34 -0.30
CA LEU A 146 14.93 -4.25 -1.40
C LEU A 146 16.11 -5.17 -1.76
N SER A 147 17.30 -4.60 -1.90
CA SER A 147 18.51 -5.35 -2.27
C SER A 147 18.86 -6.41 -1.22
N ARG A 148 18.74 -6.10 0.07
CA ARG A 148 18.97 -7.07 1.17
C ARG A 148 17.99 -8.25 1.09
N GLU A 149 16.72 -8.01 0.76
CA GLU A 149 15.74 -9.07 0.57
C GLU A 149 16.07 -9.96 -0.62
N VAL A 150 16.46 -9.35 -1.75
CA VAL A 150 16.87 -10.07 -2.98
C VAL A 150 18.12 -10.90 -2.77
N ILE A 151 19.13 -10.38 -2.04
CA ILE A 151 20.33 -11.14 -1.66
C ILE A 151 19.93 -12.38 -0.85
N ARG A 152 19.08 -12.19 0.16
CA ARG A 152 18.62 -13.30 1.01
C ARG A 152 17.87 -14.36 0.19
N PHE A 153 17.04 -13.97 -0.78
CA PHE A 153 16.42 -14.94 -1.69
C PHE A 153 17.45 -15.64 -2.58
N GLY A 154 18.47 -14.92 -3.05
CA GLY A 154 19.59 -15.48 -3.80
C GLY A 154 20.33 -16.55 -3.00
N ASP A 155 20.61 -16.33 -1.73
CA ASP A 155 21.25 -17.30 -0.83
C ASP A 155 20.41 -18.58 -0.62
N LEU A 156 19.10 -18.53 -0.87
CA LEU A 156 18.20 -19.68 -0.81
C LEU A 156 18.12 -20.46 -2.14
N CYS A 157 18.64 -19.92 -3.23
CA CYS A 157 18.70 -20.60 -4.52
C CYS A 157 19.64 -21.81 -4.47
N LYS A 158 19.39 -22.81 -5.33
CA LYS A 158 20.29 -23.97 -5.44
C LYS A 158 21.58 -23.65 -6.17
N ASP A 159 21.49 -22.76 -7.15
CA ASP A 159 22.62 -22.40 -7.99
C ASP A 159 23.51 -21.36 -7.26
N PRO A 160 24.80 -21.68 -7.00
CA PRO A 160 25.71 -20.79 -6.30
C PRO A 160 25.95 -19.44 -6.97
N ILE A 161 25.59 -19.28 -8.25
CA ILE A 161 25.66 -17.97 -8.94
C ILE A 161 24.87 -16.89 -8.19
N TRP A 162 23.81 -17.28 -7.46
CA TRP A 162 22.93 -16.36 -6.75
C TRP A 162 23.38 -16.05 -5.31
N HIS A 163 24.42 -16.71 -4.77
CA HIS A 163 24.84 -16.56 -3.36
C HIS A 163 25.76 -15.35 -3.11
N ASN A 164 26.18 -14.65 -4.17
CA ASN A 164 27.13 -13.53 -4.06
C ASN A 164 26.53 -12.22 -4.59
N LEU A 165 25.21 -12.09 -4.54
CA LEU A 165 24.51 -10.92 -5.06
C LEU A 165 24.91 -9.62 -4.38
N GLY A 166 25.32 -9.64 -3.10
CA GLY A 166 25.83 -8.44 -2.42
C GLY A 166 27.05 -7.83 -3.12
N ARG A 167 28.06 -8.67 -3.43
CA ARG A 167 29.24 -8.23 -4.20
C ARG A 167 28.89 -7.84 -5.62
N TYR A 168 27.91 -8.52 -6.22
CA TYR A 168 27.44 -8.21 -7.57
C TYR A 168 26.78 -6.85 -7.67
N PHE A 169 25.92 -6.47 -6.70
CA PHE A 169 25.32 -5.15 -6.64
C PHE A 169 26.37 -4.06 -6.43
N GLU A 170 27.30 -4.23 -5.47
CA GLU A 170 28.40 -3.28 -5.26
C GLU A 170 29.28 -3.06 -6.49
N LYS A 171 29.52 -4.13 -7.28
CA LYS A 171 30.29 -4.07 -8.51
C LYS A 171 29.50 -3.40 -9.64
N SER A 172 28.22 -3.77 -9.81
CA SER A 172 27.32 -3.22 -10.83
C SER A 172 27.08 -1.72 -10.65
N THR A 173 27.19 -1.20 -9.42
CA THR A 173 27.18 0.24 -9.15
C THR A 173 28.40 0.97 -9.76
N LYS A 174 29.55 0.30 -9.87
CA LYS A 174 30.82 0.91 -10.33
C LYS A 174 31.08 0.71 -11.82
N ASP A 175 30.73 -0.46 -12.33
CA ASP A 175 30.86 -0.79 -13.74
C ASP A 175 29.52 -0.52 -14.42
N SER A 176 29.37 0.66 -15.04
CA SER A 176 28.26 0.92 -15.98
C SER A 176 28.39 -0.03 -17.17
N MET A 177 27.90 -1.25 -17.02
CA MET A 177 27.74 -2.19 -18.11
C MET A 177 26.56 -1.72 -18.96
N PRO A 178 26.70 -1.66 -20.30
CA PRO A 178 25.59 -1.42 -21.20
C PRO A 178 24.79 -2.72 -21.34
N GLN A 179 24.18 -3.19 -20.24
CA GLN A 179 23.16 -4.21 -20.36
C GLN A 179 21.86 -3.50 -20.72
N ASP A 180 21.57 -3.53 -22.01
CA ASP A 180 20.47 -2.87 -22.71
C ASP A 180 19.11 -3.50 -22.32
N HIS A 181 18.79 -3.52 -21.03
CA HIS A 181 17.43 -3.74 -20.60
C HIS A 181 16.69 -2.42 -20.83
N SER A 182 16.00 -2.34 -21.96
CA SER A 182 15.12 -1.22 -22.22
C SER A 182 14.17 -1.04 -21.02
N LYS A 183 13.91 0.22 -20.65
CA LYS A 183 12.93 0.58 -19.60
C LYS A 183 11.58 -0.12 -19.81
N GLU A 184 11.22 -0.34 -21.07
CA GLU A 184 10.05 -1.13 -21.47
C GLU A 184 10.15 -2.60 -21.03
N HIS A 185 11.28 -3.27 -21.30
CA HIS A 185 11.48 -4.66 -20.89
C HIS A 185 11.40 -4.83 -19.37
N ILE A 186 12.11 -4.00 -18.59
CA ILE A 186 12.01 -4.07 -17.12
C ILE A 186 10.58 -3.74 -16.67
N GLY A 187 9.92 -2.78 -17.32
CA GLY A 187 8.51 -2.47 -17.08
C GLY A 187 7.60 -3.68 -17.25
N THR A 188 7.75 -4.46 -18.33
CA THR A 188 6.98 -5.69 -18.53
C THR A 188 7.30 -6.76 -17.48
N THR A 189 8.56 -6.85 -17.05
CA THR A 189 9.00 -7.75 -15.99
C THR A 189 8.35 -7.40 -14.65
N VAL A 190 8.34 -6.11 -14.27
CA VAL A 190 7.65 -5.61 -13.08
C VAL A 190 6.16 -5.94 -13.14
N GLN A 191 5.49 -5.69 -14.28
CA GLN A 191 4.07 -6.01 -14.44
C GLN A 191 3.78 -7.52 -14.33
N HIS A 192 4.66 -8.35 -14.90
CA HIS A 192 4.55 -9.80 -14.77
C HIS A 192 4.65 -10.24 -13.29
N LEU A 193 5.63 -9.72 -12.56
CA LEU A 193 5.80 -10.02 -11.13
C LEU A 193 4.61 -9.53 -10.30
N ILE A 194 4.06 -8.35 -10.58
CA ILE A 194 2.84 -7.85 -9.92
C ILE A 194 1.68 -8.81 -10.13
N SER A 195 1.47 -9.31 -11.36
CA SER A 195 0.43 -10.30 -11.63
C SER A 195 0.64 -11.59 -10.84
N LEU A 196 1.87 -12.06 -10.71
CA LEU A 196 2.19 -13.23 -9.88
C LEU A 196 1.93 -12.97 -8.39
N ALA A 197 2.28 -11.78 -7.88
CA ALA A 197 2.02 -11.37 -6.50
C ALA A 197 0.51 -11.27 -6.22
N GLN A 198 -0.29 -10.72 -7.13
CA GLN A 198 -1.75 -10.68 -7.02
C GLN A 198 -2.37 -12.09 -6.95
N ASN A 199 -1.98 -13.00 -7.85
CA ASN A 199 -2.39 -14.40 -7.78
C ASN A 199 -1.96 -15.09 -6.47
N THR A 200 -0.85 -14.64 -5.87
CA THR A 200 -0.35 -15.15 -4.59
C THR A 200 -1.18 -14.62 -3.41
N SER A 201 -1.64 -13.37 -3.46
CA SER A 201 -2.60 -12.83 -2.49
C SER A 201 -3.95 -13.53 -2.59
N GLU A 202 -4.46 -13.79 -3.80
CA GLU A 202 -5.67 -14.60 -3.97
C GLU A 202 -5.48 -16.00 -3.38
N LEU A 203 -4.35 -16.65 -3.67
CA LEU A 203 -4.01 -17.94 -3.09
C LEU A 203 -4.02 -17.91 -1.56
N TYR A 204 -3.52 -16.85 -0.94
CA TYR A 204 -3.54 -16.67 0.51
C TYR A 204 -4.98 -16.73 1.05
N HIS A 205 -5.88 -15.90 0.51
CA HIS A 205 -7.28 -15.87 0.94
C HIS A 205 -8.01 -17.20 0.69
N GLU A 206 -7.75 -17.84 -0.46
CA GLU A 206 -8.37 -19.12 -0.80
C GLU A 206 -7.84 -20.31 0.01
N LEU A 207 -6.60 -20.25 0.49
CA LEU A 207 -6.06 -21.22 1.45
C LEU A 207 -6.74 -21.08 2.81
N HIS A 208 -6.95 -19.84 3.28
CA HIS A 208 -7.74 -19.58 4.50
C HIS A 208 -9.19 -20.02 4.37
N ALA A 209 -9.81 -19.79 3.21
CA ALA A 209 -11.15 -20.30 2.95
C ALA A 209 -11.18 -21.84 2.95
N LEU A 210 -10.19 -22.49 2.34
CA LEU A 210 -10.08 -23.94 2.33
C LEU A 210 -9.99 -24.54 3.73
N ASP A 211 -9.18 -23.96 4.61
CA ASP A 211 -9.08 -24.39 6.02
C ASP A 211 -10.45 -24.32 6.73
N ARG A 212 -11.20 -23.22 6.53
CA ARG A 212 -12.58 -23.11 7.05
C ARG A 212 -13.51 -24.19 6.51
N PHE A 213 -13.50 -24.44 5.19
CA PHE A 213 -14.33 -25.50 4.60
C PHE A 213 -13.94 -26.89 5.11
N GLU A 214 -12.67 -27.15 5.39
CA GLU A 214 -12.21 -28.42 5.96
C GLU A 214 -12.71 -28.58 7.40
N GLN A 215 -12.63 -27.54 8.22
CA GLN A 215 -13.15 -27.53 9.58
C GLN A 215 -14.68 -27.69 9.62
N ASP A 216 -15.41 -26.99 8.75
CA ASP A 216 -16.87 -27.10 8.67
C ASP A 216 -17.31 -28.49 8.21
N PHE A 217 -16.62 -29.08 7.24
CA PHE A 217 -16.86 -30.45 6.81
C PHE A 217 -16.59 -31.45 7.94
N GLN A 218 -15.47 -31.34 8.65
CA GLN A 218 -15.14 -32.22 9.79
C GLN A 218 -16.16 -32.08 10.92
N ARG A 219 -16.50 -30.85 11.32
CA ARG A 219 -17.48 -30.59 12.37
C ARG A 219 -18.84 -31.21 12.05
N LYS A 220 -19.33 -31.00 10.82
CA LYS A 220 -20.59 -31.56 10.35
C LYS A 220 -20.55 -33.08 10.23
N PHE A 221 -19.43 -33.64 9.80
CA PHE A 221 -19.24 -35.09 9.75
C PHE A 221 -19.31 -35.73 11.14
N HIS A 222 -18.72 -35.10 12.17
CA HIS A 222 -18.76 -35.58 13.56
C HIS A 222 -20.10 -35.32 14.25
N GLU A 223 -20.79 -34.22 13.95
CA GLU A 223 -22.15 -33.93 14.46
C GLU A 223 -23.21 -34.95 13.93
N GLU A 224 -22.94 -35.60 12.79
CA GLU A 224 -23.93 -36.37 12.03
C GLU A 224 -23.86 -37.90 12.19
N GLU A 225 -23.07 -38.43 13.12
CA GLU A 225 -23.00 -39.87 13.42
C GLU A 225 -24.33 -40.44 14.01
N SER A 226 -25.39 -39.62 14.15
CA SER A 226 -26.63 -39.96 14.87
C SER A 226 -27.97 -39.87 14.11
N VAL A 227 -28.12 -39.30 12.89
CA VAL A 227 -29.44 -39.22 12.19
C VAL A 227 -29.38 -39.31 10.64
N PRO A 228 -30.26 -40.07 9.92
CA PRO A 228 -29.81 -40.78 8.71
C PRO A 228 -30.19 -40.27 7.30
N ALA A 229 -31.20 -39.41 7.06
CA ALA A 229 -31.72 -39.24 5.68
C ALA A 229 -31.59 -37.81 5.09
N ALA A 230 -32.27 -36.80 5.65
CA ALA A 230 -32.26 -35.43 5.11
C ALA A 230 -30.93 -34.67 5.33
N ARG A 231 -30.05 -35.18 6.18
CA ARG A 231 -28.76 -34.56 6.55
C ARG A 231 -27.57 -35.05 5.71
N ARG A 232 -27.66 -36.26 5.13
CA ARG A 232 -26.67 -36.81 4.18
C ARG A 232 -26.50 -35.90 2.95
N GLU A 233 -27.57 -35.26 2.50
CA GLU A 233 -27.52 -34.28 1.42
C GLU A 233 -26.70 -33.05 1.81
N SER A 234 -26.80 -32.56 3.06
CA SER A 234 -26.00 -31.44 3.57
C SER A 234 -24.51 -31.75 3.61
N VAL A 235 -24.12 -32.93 4.12
CA VAL A 235 -22.71 -33.37 4.08
C VAL A 235 -22.21 -33.59 2.65
N MET A 236 -23.05 -34.08 1.73
CA MET A 236 -22.67 -34.19 0.31
C MET A 236 -22.47 -32.82 -0.34
N ILE A 237 -23.30 -31.82 -0.01
CA ILE A 237 -23.13 -30.44 -0.46
C ILE A 237 -21.78 -29.89 0.04
N LEU A 238 -21.50 -30.01 1.34
CA LEU A 238 -20.23 -29.55 1.93
C LEU A 238 -19.02 -30.26 1.31
N HIS A 239 -19.11 -31.57 1.07
CA HIS A 239 -18.05 -32.32 0.38
C HIS A 239 -17.83 -31.84 -1.06
N SER A 240 -18.90 -31.54 -1.79
CA SER A 240 -18.80 -31.00 -3.16
C SER A 240 -18.15 -29.62 -3.18
N GLU A 241 -18.48 -28.77 -2.19
CA GLU A 241 -17.93 -27.44 -2.03
C GLU A 241 -16.45 -27.48 -1.63
N LEU A 242 -16.08 -28.36 -0.70
CA LEU A 242 -14.69 -28.63 -0.33
C LEU A 242 -13.87 -29.08 -1.55
N LYS A 243 -14.44 -29.97 -2.39
CA LYS A 243 -13.78 -30.43 -3.62
C LYS A 243 -13.60 -29.29 -4.62
N ARG A 244 -14.59 -28.42 -4.76
CA ARG A 244 -14.52 -27.20 -5.60
C ARG A 244 -13.41 -26.29 -5.11
N GLN A 245 -13.35 -26.03 -3.80
CA GLN A 245 -12.34 -25.19 -3.17
C GLN A 245 -10.92 -25.74 -3.35
N ARG A 246 -10.71 -27.04 -3.12
CA ARG A 246 -9.42 -27.70 -3.36
C ARG A 246 -8.96 -27.55 -4.81
N LYS A 247 -9.88 -27.61 -5.78
CA LYS A 247 -9.58 -27.42 -7.21
C LYS A 247 -9.18 -25.97 -7.50
N LEU A 248 -9.84 -24.99 -6.88
CA LEU A 248 -9.49 -23.57 -6.98
C LEU A 248 -8.08 -23.31 -6.45
N VAL A 249 -7.79 -23.73 -5.21
CA VAL A 249 -6.45 -23.59 -4.59
C VAL A 249 -5.37 -24.24 -5.45
N LYS A 250 -5.62 -25.44 -5.99
CA LYS A 250 -4.67 -26.12 -6.90
C LYS A 250 -4.42 -25.32 -8.18
N THR A 251 -5.42 -24.61 -8.68
CA THR A 251 -5.29 -23.75 -9.86
C THR A 251 -4.52 -22.47 -9.53
N LEU A 252 -4.79 -21.86 -8.37
CA LEU A 252 -4.07 -20.67 -7.91
C LEU A 252 -2.59 -20.96 -7.64
N LYS A 253 -2.25 -22.08 -6.97
CA LYS A 253 -0.86 -22.52 -6.77
C LYS A 253 -0.07 -22.61 -8.08
N LYS A 254 -0.71 -23.01 -9.18
CA LYS A 254 -0.08 -23.10 -10.51
C LYS A 254 0.14 -21.75 -11.18
N LYS A 255 -0.71 -20.77 -10.90
CA LYS A 255 -0.65 -19.44 -11.53
C LYS A 255 0.23 -18.48 -10.72
N SER A 256 0.25 -18.62 -9.40
CA SER A 256 0.95 -17.77 -8.44
C SER A 256 2.47 -18.05 -8.35
N LEU A 257 3.15 -17.31 -7.48
CA LEU A 257 4.57 -17.51 -7.16
C LEU A 257 4.86 -18.90 -6.57
N TRP A 258 3.87 -19.54 -5.94
CA TRP A 258 4.01 -20.84 -5.27
C TRP A 258 4.69 -21.92 -6.12
N SER A 259 4.39 -21.95 -7.43
CA SER A 259 4.92 -22.96 -8.35
C SER A 259 6.07 -22.48 -9.22
N ARG A 260 6.50 -21.23 -9.07
CA ARG A 260 7.65 -20.69 -9.80
C ARG A 260 8.95 -21.21 -9.18
N PRO A 261 10.00 -21.45 -9.98
CA PRO A 261 11.33 -21.65 -9.43
C PRO A 261 11.84 -20.32 -8.84
N LEU A 262 12.51 -20.40 -7.70
CA LEU A 262 13.02 -19.23 -6.99
C LEU A 262 14.04 -18.47 -7.84
N GLU A 263 14.92 -19.20 -8.52
CA GLU A 263 15.98 -18.68 -9.38
C GLU A 263 15.42 -17.75 -10.47
N ASP A 264 14.37 -18.14 -11.20
CA ASP A 264 13.75 -17.29 -12.24
C ASP A 264 13.15 -16.00 -11.65
N VAL A 265 12.69 -16.03 -10.38
CA VAL A 265 12.14 -14.85 -9.72
C VAL A 265 13.25 -13.94 -9.22
N VAL A 266 14.30 -14.51 -8.64
CA VAL A 266 15.49 -13.77 -8.17
C VAL A 266 16.19 -13.08 -9.33
N GLU A 267 16.35 -13.75 -10.48
CA GLU A 267 16.89 -13.15 -11.71
C GLU A 267 16.17 -11.84 -12.08
N LYS A 268 14.83 -11.90 -12.11
CA LYS A 268 14.01 -10.73 -12.45
C LYS A 268 14.10 -9.62 -11.41
N LEU A 269 14.18 -9.97 -10.13
CA LEU A 269 14.34 -9.01 -9.05
C LEU A 269 15.73 -8.34 -9.10
N VAL A 270 16.77 -9.09 -9.46
CA VAL A 270 18.12 -8.57 -9.67
C VAL A 270 18.14 -7.54 -10.80
N ASP A 271 17.52 -7.83 -11.95
CA ASP A 271 17.40 -6.87 -13.06
C ASP A 271 16.68 -5.58 -12.63
N ILE A 272 15.61 -5.71 -11.83
CA ILE A 272 14.89 -4.56 -11.28
C ILE A 272 15.77 -3.75 -10.33
N VAL A 273 16.50 -4.39 -9.41
CA VAL A 273 17.40 -3.70 -8.48
C VAL A 273 18.47 -2.90 -9.24
N ILE A 274 19.12 -3.51 -10.23
CA ILE A 274 20.14 -2.84 -11.05
C ILE A 274 19.54 -1.64 -11.80
N PHE A 275 18.35 -1.81 -12.36
CA PHE A 275 17.67 -0.73 -13.06
C PHE A 275 17.30 0.43 -12.12
N LEU A 276 16.77 0.13 -10.93
CA LEU A 276 16.39 1.14 -9.95
C LEU A 276 17.62 1.89 -9.42
N ASP A 277 18.72 1.17 -9.17
CA ASP A 277 20.00 1.73 -8.77
C ASP A 277 20.50 2.74 -9.81
N LYS A 278 20.43 2.40 -11.10
CA LYS A 278 20.73 3.30 -12.20
C LYS A 278 19.77 4.50 -12.25
N GLN A 279 18.46 4.28 -12.18
CA GLN A 279 17.47 5.37 -12.21
C GLN A 279 17.67 6.35 -11.05
N ILE A 280 17.99 5.87 -9.85
CA ILE A 280 18.25 6.71 -8.68
C ILE A 280 19.54 7.52 -8.88
N ARG A 281 20.61 6.92 -9.40
CA ARG A 281 21.84 7.65 -9.77
C ARG A 281 21.57 8.71 -10.84
N ASP A 282 20.87 8.37 -11.91
CA ASP A 282 20.57 9.31 -13.00
C ASP A 282 19.69 10.47 -12.50
N ALA A 283 18.78 10.18 -11.56
CA ALA A 283 17.89 11.19 -10.97
C ALA A 283 18.58 12.09 -9.94
N PHE A 284 19.45 11.56 -9.08
CA PHE A 284 19.95 12.28 -7.91
C PHE A 284 21.48 12.45 -7.86
N GLY A 285 22.20 11.95 -8.86
CA GLY A 285 23.65 11.92 -8.91
C GLY A 285 24.28 10.76 -8.13
N GLU A 286 25.61 10.69 -8.15
CA GLU A 286 26.36 9.71 -7.37
C GLU A 286 26.16 9.87 -5.86
N ALA A 287 26.28 8.77 -5.13
CA ALA A 287 26.33 8.82 -3.68
C ALA A 287 27.66 9.48 -3.28
N VAL A 288 27.67 10.79 -3.10
CA VAL A 288 28.82 11.47 -2.49
C VAL A 288 28.83 11.06 -1.02
N PRO A 289 29.89 10.38 -0.53
CA PRO A 289 30.07 10.19 0.91
C PRO A 289 30.47 11.57 1.47
N VAL A 290 29.49 12.40 1.79
CA VAL A 290 29.79 13.68 2.43
C VAL A 290 29.91 13.43 3.92
N GLY A 291 31.00 13.96 4.48
CA GLY A 291 31.24 14.03 5.90
C GLY A 291 30.05 14.61 6.64
N THR A 292 30.02 14.28 7.92
CA THR A 292 29.06 14.65 8.97
C THR A 292 28.70 16.14 9.07
N ASP A 293 29.30 17.01 8.26
CA ASP A 293 29.19 18.46 8.30
C ASP A 293 27.79 18.99 7.95
N PHE A 294 26.99 18.28 7.14
CA PHE A 294 25.60 18.69 6.85
C PHE A 294 24.64 18.40 8.01
N MET A 295 24.93 17.41 8.86
CA MET A 295 24.06 17.05 9.98
C MET A 295 24.48 17.72 11.31
N GLU A 296 25.71 18.21 11.42
CA GLU A 296 26.23 18.73 12.71
C GLU A 296 26.12 20.24 12.92
N GLN A 297 25.66 21.04 11.96
CA GLN A 297 25.55 22.50 12.18
C GLN A 297 24.18 22.97 12.66
N GLY A 298 24.02 22.88 13.99
CA GLY A 298 23.45 23.95 14.81
C GLY A 298 21.93 23.98 14.91
N GLN A 299 21.42 23.74 16.14
CA GLN A 299 20.11 24.18 16.65
C GLN A 299 19.00 24.46 15.60
N SER A 300 18.78 23.53 14.68
CA SER A 300 17.84 23.75 13.59
C SER A 300 16.45 23.50 14.13
N LYS A 301 15.60 24.54 14.12
CA LYS A 301 14.17 24.45 14.46
C LYS A 301 13.35 23.70 13.39
N ARG A 302 14.00 22.82 12.62
CA ARG A 302 13.45 22.11 11.48
C ARG A 302 13.39 20.62 11.77
N LEU A 303 12.33 19.98 11.31
CA LEU A 303 12.02 18.57 11.56
C LEU A 303 12.99 17.62 10.83
N GLY A 304 13.66 18.08 9.76
CA GLY A 304 14.53 17.24 8.93
C GLY A 304 15.75 16.65 9.63
N ALA A 305 16.35 17.37 10.58
CA ALA A 305 17.57 16.91 11.27
C ALA A 305 17.31 15.97 12.45
N CYS A 306 16.06 15.86 12.92
CA CYS A 306 15.70 15.10 14.12
C CYS A 306 14.80 13.92 13.71
N GLY A 307 15.22 12.68 14.01
CA GLY A 307 14.46 11.43 13.83
C GLY A 307 13.13 11.34 14.62
N LEU A 308 12.55 12.47 15.01
CA LEU A 308 11.23 12.66 15.60
C LEU A 308 10.15 12.98 14.54
N ALA A 309 10.48 13.01 13.24
CA ALA A 309 9.54 13.34 12.16
C ALA A 309 8.23 12.54 12.22
N LEU A 310 8.30 11.24 12.50
CA LEU A 310 7.10 10.40 12.66
C LEU A 310 6.25 10.78 13.89
N HIS A 311 6.91 11.13 15.01
CA HIS A 311 6.23 11.58 16.22
C HIS A 311 5.49 12.90 15.96
N TYR A 312 6.13 13.84 15.27
CA TYR A 312 5.49 15.10 14.88
C TYR A 312 4.39 14.92 13.82
N ALA A 313 4.57 14.05 12.83
CA ALA A 313 3.53 13.72 11.86
C ALA A 313 2.28 13.14 12.55
N ASN A 314 2.47 12.27 13.54
CA ASN A 314 1.37 11.71 14.32
C ASN A 314 0.65 12.78 15.16
N ILE A 315 1.38 13.73 15.75
CA ILE A 315 0.79 14.88 16.48
C ILE A 315 -0.02 15.75 15.53
N ILE A 316 0.51 16.08 14.34
CA ILE A 316 -0.17 16.90 13.33
C ILE A 316 -1.48 16.24 12.88
N ASN A 317 -1.45 14.94 12.56
CA ASN A 317 -2.64 14.18 12.18
C ASN A 317 -3.69 14.14 13.31
N GLN A 318 -3.27 14.01 14.57
CA GLN A 318 -4.20 14.04 15.71
C GLN A 318 -4.87 15.41 15.84
N ILE A 319 -4.13 16.51 15.64
CA ILE A 319 -4.68 17.87 15.64
C ILE A 319 -5.68 18.05 14.49
N GLU A 320 -5.33 17.63 13.27
CA GLU A 320 -6.18 17.76 12.09
C GLU A 320 -7.52 17.01 12.24
N ASN A 321 -7.47 15.79 12.81
CA ASN A 321 -8.67 15.01 13.12
C ASN A 321 -9.58 15.72 14.15
N ILE A 322 -8.98 16.33 15.17
CA ILE A 322 -9.71 17.10 16.19
C ILE A 322 -10.39 18.33 15.59
N VAL A 323 -9.67 19.08 14.75
CA VAL A 323 -10.18 20.30 14.10
C VAL A 323 -11.28 19.97 13.08
N SER A 324 -11.15 18.86 12.36
CA SER A 324 -12.11 18.45 11.33
C SER A 324 -13.44 17.94 11.92
N ARG A 325 -13.44 17.42 13.15
CA ARG A 325 -14.64 16.86 13.81
C ARG A 325 -14.69 17.20 15.31
N PRO A 326 -14.91 18.47 15.68
CA PRO A 326 -14.85 18.91 17.07
C PRO A 326 -15.98 18.34 17.95
N LEU A 327 -17.08 17.88 17.35
CA LEU A 327 -18.28 17.42 18.06
C LEU A 327 -18.32 15.92 18.37
N SER A 328 -17.32 15.13 17.93
CA SER A 328 -17.29 13.66 18.09
C SER A 328 -16.00 13.15 18.73
N LEU A 329 -15.50 13.86 19.73
CA LEU A 329 -14.21 13.54 20.35
C LEU A 329 -14.38 12.69 21.61
N PRO A 330 -13.82 11.45 21.66
CA PRO A 330 -13.73 10.72 22.91
C PRO A 330 -12.81 11.48 23.89
N PRO A 331 -13.09 11.48 25.20
CA PRO A 331 -12.29 12.20 26.20
C PRO A 331 -10.78 11.89 26.12
N SER A 332 -10.45 10.64 25.78
CA SER A 332 -9.07 10.16 25.63
C SER A 332 -8.30 10.78 24.46
N ALA A 333 -8.97 11.37 23.46
CA ALA A 333 -8.30 11.98 22.30
C ALA A 333 -7.48 13.22 22.70
N ARG A 334 -7.99 14.03 23.63
CA ARG A 334 -7.28 15.21 24.15
C ARG A 334 -6.09 14.80 25.02
N ASP A 335 -6.27 13.79 25.86
CA ASP A 335 -5.21 13.29 26.73
C ASP A 335 -4.09 12.62 25.93
N ASN A 336 -4.45 11.81 24.92
CA ASN A 336 -3.48 11.20 24.01
C ASN A 336 -2.67 12.25 23.23
N LEU A 337 -3.33 13.30 22.74
CA LEU A 337 -2.64 14.42 22.10
C LEU A 337 -1.69 15.12 23.07
N TYR A 338 -2.15 15.45 24.29
CA TYR A 338 -1.32 16.11 25.30
C TYR A 338 -0.12 15.24 25.71
N HIS A 339 -0.31 13.94 25.91
CA HIS A 339 0.75 13.00 26.23
C HIS A 339 1.74 12.82 25.06
N GLY A 340 1.24 12.92 23.83
CA GLY A 340 2.03 12.93 22.61
C GLY A 340 2.86 14.20 22.39
N LEU A 341 2.67 15.28 23.16
CA LEU A 341 3.48 16.50 22.99
C LEU A 341 4.89 16.34 23.60
N PRO A 342 5.92 16.97 23.00
CA PRO A 342 7.25 17.07 23.60
C PRO A 342 7.21 17.78 24.96
N GLU A 343 8.11 17.40 25.89
CA GLU A 343 8.13 17.96 27.25
C GLU A 343 8.31 19.48 27.30
N THR A 344 9.03 20.05 26.34
CA THR A 344 9.18 21.50 26.19
C THR A 344 7.84 22.18 25.87
N VAL A 345 7.03 21.58 25.01
CA VAL A 345 5.69 22.06 24.65
C VAL A 345 4.72 21.86 25.81
N LYS A 346 4.74 20.68 26.47
CA LYS A 346 3.93 20.43 27.67
C LYS A 346 4.19 21.45 28.77
N SER A 347 5.47 21.78 28.99
CA SER A 347 5.89 22.76 30.00
C SER A 347 5.41 24.18 29.69
N ALA A 348 5.43 24.58 28.41
CA ALA A 348 4.89 25.87 27.97
C ALA A 348 3.35 25.92 27.96
N LEU A 349 2.69 24.78 27.72
CA LEU A 349 1.23 24.68 27.61
C LEU A 349 0.56 24.56 28.99
N ARG A 350 1.18 23.85 29.94
CA ARG A 350 0.66 23.62 31.31
C ARG A 350 0.19 24.91 32.02
N PRO A 351 0.96 26.02 32.06
CA PRO A 351 0.50 27.25 32.70
C PRO A 351 -0.70 27.89 31.97
N ARG A 352 -0.76 27.79 30.63
CA ARG A 352 -1.88 28.33 29.82
C ARG A 352 -3.17 27.52 29.97
N LEU A 353 -3.07 26.19 30.17
CA LEU A 353 -4.23 25.35 30.43
C LEU A 353 -4.78 25.53 31.85
N GLN A 354 -3.91 25.86 32.80
CA GLN A 354 -4.31 26.15 34.18
C GLN A 354 -5.02 27.50 34.30
N SER A 355 -4.60 28.52 33.52
CA SER A 355 -5.27 29.83 33.51
C SER A 355 -6.68 29.79 32.89
N VAL A 356 -6.90 28.95 31.88
CA VAL A 356 -8.24 28.80 31.26
C VAL A 356 -9.24 28.15 32.23
N LYS A 357 -8.80 27.20 33.05
CA LYS A 357 -9.67 26.60 34.08
C LYS A 357 -10.11 27.62 35.13
N THR A 358 -9.24 28.55 35.51
CA THR A 358 -9.59 29.60 36.48
C THR A 358 -10.55 30.63 35.89
N GLU A 359 -10.46 30.94 34.59
CA GLU A 359 -11.40 31.85 33.92
C GLU A 359 -12.78 31.20 33.70
N ASP A 360 -12.84 29.93 33.30
CA ASP A 360 -14.12 29.20 33.15
C ASP A 360 -14.83 28.97 34.51
N GLU A 361 -14.08 28.76 35.61
CA GLU A 361 -14.64 28.67 36.96
C GLU A 361 -15.10 30.04 37.50
N GLU A 362 -14.39 31.14 37.23
CA GLU A 362 -14.84 32.50 37.59
C GLU A 362 -16.11 32.92 36.84
N VAL A 363 -16.24 32.55 35.55
CA VAL A 363 -17.45 32.85 34.77
C VAL A 363 -18.65 32.02 35.24
N CYS A 364 -18.45 30.78 35.70
CA CYS A 364 -19.52 29.96 36.30
C CYS A 364 -19.89 30.41 37.72
N LEU A 365 -18.96 30.96 38.50
CA LEU A 365 -19.23 31.46 39.86
C LEU A 365 -19.80 32.89 39.88
N ALA A 366 -19.68 33.63 38.78
CA ALA A 366 -20.30 34.96 38.61
C ALA A 366 -21.77 34.92 38.13
N GLN A 367 -22.37 33.73 37.96
CA GLN A 367 -23.77 33.55 37.56
C GLN A 367 -24.65 32.86 38.62
N PHE A 368 -24.25 32.87 39.89
CA PHE A 368 -25.11 32.46 41.02
C PHE A 368 -25.20 33.52 42.10
#